data_AF-G5NMC8-F1
#
_entry.id   AF-G5NMC8-F1
#
_cell.length_a   1.000
_cell.length_b   1.000
_cell.length_c   1.000
_cell.angle_alpha   90.00
_cell.angle_beta   90.00
_cell.angle_gamma   90.00
#
_symmetry.space_group_name_H-M   'P 1'
#
loop_
_entity.id
_entity.type
_entity.pdbx_description
1 polymer ?
#
loop_
_entity_poly.entity_id
_entity_poly.type
_entity_poly.pdbx_seq_one_letter_code
_entity_poly.pdbx_strand_id
1 'polypeptide(L)' 'MVIWQTSTDYRIDAPLVFKGNFESALVQVFDLYKKADKPLFAEASRLQCLVSVTDKPADRS' A
#
# COMPACT_ATOMS: atom_id res chain seq x y z
N MET A 1 -2.58 -6.64 10.74
CA MET A 1 -2.10 -5.33 11.23
C MET A 1 -1.47 -4.57 10.07
N VAL A 2 -1.67 -3.25 9.97
CA VAL A 2 -1.07 -2.41 8.92
C VAL A 2 -0.15 -1.40 9.59
N ILE A 3 1.11 -1.31 9.13
CA ILE A 3 2.08 -0.35 9.63
C ILE A 3 2.45 0.60 8.50
N TRP A 4 2.27 1.89 8.74
CA TRP A 4 2.64 2.97 7.82
C TRP A 4 3.94 3.59 8.30
N GLN A 5 5.02 3.45 7.52
CA GLN A 5 6.35 3.94 7.88
C GLN A 5 6.74 5.22 7.13
N THR A 6 5.75 5.93 6.56
CA THR A 6 5.92 7.20 5.86
C THR A 6 4.95 8.25 6.41
N SER A 7 5.34 9.53 6.35
CA SER A 7 4.49 10.67 6.71
C SER A 7 3.73 11.25 5.50
N THR A 8 3.75 10.55 4.35
CA THR A 8 3.12 11.02 3.11
C THR A 8 1.60 10.93 3.19
N ASP A 9 0.92 12.05 3.01
CA ASP A 9 -0.54 12.15 3.06
C ASP A 9 -1.08 12.60 1.70
N TYR A 10 -1.62 11.65 0.92
CA TYR A 10 -2.26 11.94 -0.36
C TYR A 10 -3.77 12.02 -0.17
N ARG A 11 -4.37 13.12 -0.67
CA ARG A 11 -5.82 13.23 -0.71
C ARG A 11 -6.37 12.22 -1.70
N ILE A 12 -7.42 11.52 -1.29
CA ILE A 12 -8.17 10.64 -2.17
C ILE A 12 -9.29 11.46 -2.78
N ASP A 13 -9.07 11.94 -3.99
CA ASP A 13 -9.99 12.85 -4.70
C ASP A 13 -11.07 12.08 -5.50
N ALA A 14 -11.27 10.79 -5.22
CA ALA A 14 -12.24 9.93 -5.90
C ALA A 14 -12.82 8.86 -4.95
N PRO A 15 -14.05 8.36 -5.19
CA PRO A 15 -14.61 7.26 -4.43
C PRO A 15 -13.73 6.00 -4.54
N LEU A 16 -13.25 5.50 -3.39
CA LEU A 16 -12.57 4.22 -3.30
C LEU A 16 -13.59 3.08 -3.34
N VAL A 17 -13.66 2.38 -4.47
CA VAL A 17 -14.48 1.16 -4.60
C VAL A 17 -13.54 -0.03 -4.78
N PHE A 18 -13.45 -0.86 -3.75
CA PHE A 18 -12.73 -2.13 -3.80
C PHE A 18 -13.68 -3.27 -4.11
N LYS A 19 -13.29 -4.17 -5.01
CA LYS A 19 -14.05 -5.39 -5.31
C LYS A 19 -13.20 -6.64 -5.07
N GLY A 20 -13.84 -7.74 -4.66
CA GLY A 20 -13.19 -9.04 -4.46
C GLY A 20 -12.80 -9.32 -3.01
N ASN A 21 -11.88 -10.26 -2.82
CA ASN A 21 -11.40 -10.66 -1.49
C ASN A 21 -10.36 -9.68 -0.93
N PHE A 22 -9.96 -9.88 0.34
CA PHE A 22 -9.01 -9.00 1.04
C PHE A 22 -7.70 -8.75 0.26
N GLU A 23 -7.12 -9.79 -0.34
CA GLU A 23 -5.90 -9.67 -1.15
C GLU A 23 -6.12 -8.84 -2.40
N SER A 24 -7.25 -9.06 -3.08
CA SER A 24 -7.63 -8.29 -4.27
C SER A 24 -7.86 -6.81 -3.93
N ALA A 25 -8.46 -6.53 -2.78
CA ALA A 25 -8.66 -5.17 -2.28
C ALA A 25 -7.33 -4.49 -1.94
N LEU A 26 -6.40 -5.19 -1.29
CA LEU A 26 -5.06 -4.66 -0.98
C LEU A 26 -4.28 -4.28 -2.25
N VAL A 27 -4.31 -5.13 -3.29
CA VAL A 27 -3.68 -4.80 -4.58
C VAL A 27 -4.27 -3.52 -5.17
N GLN A 28 -5.60 -3.39 -5.17
CA GLN A 28 -6.30 -2.19 -5.66
C GLN A 28 -5.93 -0.92 -4.86
N VAL A 29 -5.72 -1.02 -3.54
CA VAL A 29 -5.22 0.11 -2.71
C VAL A 29 -3.86 0.57 -3.21
N PHE A 30 -2.92 -0.36 -3.40
CA PHE A 30 -1.54 0.01 -3.75
C PHE A 30 -1.39 0.50 -5.19
N ASP A 31 -2.26 0.09 -6.10
CA ASP A 31 -2.30 0.63 -7.46
C ASP A 31 -2.55 2.14 -7.50
N LEU A 32 -3.28 2.71 -6.52
CA LEU A 32 -3.51 4.16 -6.44
C LEU A 32 -2.22 4.96 -6.25
N TYR A 33 -1.24 4.38 -5.56
CA TYR A 33 0.00 5.06 -5.22
C TYR A 33 1.09 4.89 -6.29
N LYS A 34 0.87 4.06 -7.32
CA LYS A 34 1.85 3.86 -8.42
C LYS A 34 2.16 5.12 -9.22
N LYS A 35 1.22 6.07 -9.28
CA LYS A 35 1.35 7.34 -10.03
C LYS A 35 1.53 8.56 -9.15
N ALA A 36 1.68 8.36 -7.84
CA ALA A 36 1.88 9.46 -6.91
C ALA A 36 3.30 10.04 -7.06
N ASP A 37 3.47 11.35 -6.78
CA ASP A 37 4.76 12.05 -6.91
C ASP A 37 5.88 11.35 -6.13
N LYS A 38 5.54 10.78 -4.96
CA LYS A 38 6.34 9.84 -4.19
C LYS A 38 5.66 8.48 -4.18
N PRO A 39 6.23 7.47 -4.87
CA PRO A 39 5.63 6.14 -4.93
C PRO A 39 5.66 5.48 -3.56
N LEU A 40 4.55 4.83 -3.19
CA LEU A 40 4.48 3.99 -2.00
C LEU A 40 4.63 2.53 -2.41
N PHE A 41 5.48 1.81 -1.68
CA PHE A 41 5.73 0.39 -1.82
C PHE A 41 5.07 -0.36 -0.68
N ALA A 42 4.57 -1.55 -0.99
CA ALA A 42 3.90 -2.38 0.00
C ALA A 42 4.36 -3.82 -0.05
N GLU A 43 4.54 -4.38 1.14
CA GLU A 43 4.90 -5.78 1.34
C GLU A 43 3.88 -6.44 2.27
N ALA A 44 3.49 -7.66 1.93
CA ALA A 44 2.54 -8.45 2.72
C ALA A 44 3.21 -9.74 3.22
N SER A 45 3.22 -9.93 4.54
CA SER A 45 3.63 -11.15 5.22
C SER A 45 2.40 -11.88 5.74
N ARG A 46 2.00 -12.96 5.05
CA ARG A 46 0.87 -13.81 5.50
C ARG A 46 1.15 -14.46 6.86
N LEU A 47 2.39 -14.92 7.07
CA LEU A 47 2.81 -15.57 8.31
C LEU A 47 2.60 -14.69 9.55
N GLN A 48 2.77 -13.38 9.39
CA GLN A 48 2.62 -12.39 10.47
C GLN A 48 1.28 -11.64 10.40
N CYS A 49 0.42 -11.96 9.42
CA CYS A 49 -0.78 -11.18 9.11
C CYS A 49 -0.49 -9.67 9.05
N LEU A 50 0.65 -9.31 8.44
CA LEU A 50 1.23 -7.97 8.45
C LEU A 50 1.33 -7.43 7.02
N VAL A 51 0.91 -6.18 6.86
CA VAL A 51 1.17 -5.39 5.66
C VAL A 51 1.99 -4.17 6.07
N SER A 52 3.15 -3.99 5.46
CA SER A 52 4.01 -2.82 5.64
C SER A 52 3.93 -1.91 4.42
N VAL A 53 3.81 -0.60 4.66
CA VAL A 53 3.77 0.41 3.61
C VAL A 53 4.86 1.45 3.86
N THR A 54 5.70 1.67 2.86
CA THR A 54 6.91 2.51 2.94
C THR A 54 7.07 3.32 1.66
N ASP A 55 7.73 4.47 1.76
CA ASP A 55 8.12 5.30 0.62
C ASP A 55 9.58 5.04 0.17
N LYS A 56 10.22 4.03 0.78
CA LYS A 56 11.54 3.54 0.41
C LYS A 56 11.41 2.17 -0.26
N PRO A 57 12.07 1.94 -1.41
CA PRO A 57 12.09 0.61 -2.02
C PRO A 57 12.73 -0.39 -1.04
N ALA A 58 12.29 -1.65 -1.10
CA ALA A 58 12.89 -2.72 -0.31
C ALA A 58 14.37 -2.87 -0.68
N ASP A 59 15.26 -2.70 0.29
CA ASP A 59 16.69 -2.96 0.13
C ASP A 59 16.88 -4.47 0.01
N ARG A 60 17.01 -4.97 -1.23
CA ARG A 60 17.41 -6.35 -1.50
C ARG A 60 18.91 -6.35 -1.74
N SER A 61 19.68 -6.26 -0.66
CA SER A 61 21.11 -6.56 -0.62
C SER A 61 21.39 -7.94 -0.03
#